data_AF-A0AAQ4F509-F1
#
_entry.id   AF-A0AAQ4F509-F1
#
_cell.length_a   1.000
_cell.length_b   1.000
_cell.length_c   1.000
_cell.angle_alpha   90.00
_cell.angle_beta   90.00
_cell.angle_gamma   90.00
#
_symmetry.space_group_name_H-M   'P 1'
#
loop_
_entity.id
_entity.type
_entity.pdbx_description
1 polymer ?
#
loop_
_entity_poly.entity_id
_entity_poly.type
_entity_poly.pdbx_seq_one_letter_code
_entity_poly.pdbx_strand_id
1 'polypeptide(L)'
;MIHNVFMYIDSIVCNAAVLVVRGEALSAFSRASVATLINPLVIAIIVNGAICGIVTSVFLKSLNSILKTFASALDLSVMAVLCWIIFKIPIDMYTVAAIAIVSIAIYCYSQQPVVNKPKETAHYHDDKDLEHGLMNGEQRSTATGVAEKGTILNV
;
A
#
# COMPACT_ATOMS: atom_id res chain seq x y z
N MET A 1 6.30 -2.34 -0.30
CA MET A 1 6.63 -1.16 -1.14
C MET A 1 8.08 -1.16 -1.62
N ILE A 2 9.06 -1.58 -0.79
CA ILE A 2 10.48 -1.66 -1.21
C ILE A 2 10.68 -2.47 -2.49
N HIS A 3 9.94 -3.59 -2.66
CA HIS A 3 10.02 -4.44 -3.85
C HIS A 3 9.59 -3.74 -5.16
N ASN A 4 8.52 -2.92 -5.13
CA ASN A 4 8.12 -2.11 -6.30
C ASN A 4 9.17 -1.06 -6.65
N VAL A 5 9.79 -0.46 -5.64
CA VAL A 5 10.83 0.55 -5.84
C VAL A 5 12.08 -0.09 -6.45
N PHE A 6 12.54 -1.22 -5.92
CA PHE A 6 13.70 -1.93 -6.48
C PHE A 6 13.46 -2.41 -7.90
N MET A 7 12.28 -2.95 -8.22
CA MET A 7 11.94 -3.36 -9.59
C MET A 7 11.93 -2.18 -10.56
N TYR A 8 11.39 -1.03 -10.15
CA TYR A 8 11.39 0.18 -10.99
C TYR A 8 12.81 0.71 -11.22
N ILE A 9 13.63 0.75 -10.18
CA ILE A 9 15.03 1.22 -10.28
C ILE A 9 15.82 0.31 -11.21
N ASP A 10 15.69 -1.01 -11.08
CA ASP A 10 16.37 -1.97 -11.95
C ASP A 10 16.00 -1.78 -13.43
N SER A 11 14.70 -1.59 -13.72
CA SER A 11 14.22 -1.30 -15.07
C SER A 11 14.76 0.03 -15.63
N ILE A 12 14.85 1.07 -14.80
CA ILE A 12 15.41 2.38 -15.20
C ILE A 12 16.89 2.24 -15.53
N VAL A 13 17.65 1.54 -14.68
CA VAL A 13 19.09 1.30 -14.88
C VAL A 13 19.34 0.45 -16.12
N CYS A 14 18.55 -0.60 -16.33
CA CYS A 14 18.65 -1.46 -17.52
C CYS A 14 18.37 -0.67 -18.81
N ASN A 15 17.30 0.13 -18.85
CA ASN A 15 17.00 0.98 -20.02
C ASN A 15 18.09 2.03 -20.26
N ALA A 16 18.63 2.64 -19.20
CA ALA A 16 19.75 3.57 -19.32
C ALA A 16 21.01 2.89 -19.89
N ALA A 17 21.33 1.69 -19.42
CA ALA A 17 22.48 0.91 -19.91
C ALA A 17 22.33 0.54 -21.40
N VAL A 18 21.14 0.11 -21.83
CA VAL A 18 20.85 -0.16 -23.26
C VAL A 18 21.06 1.09 -24.12
N LEU A 19 20.62 2.26 -23.64
CA LEU A 19 20.80 3.53 -24.34
C LEU A 19 22.28 3.90 -24.51
N VAL A 20 23.11 3.60 -23.51
CA VAL A 20 24.57 3.83 -23.54
C VAL A 20 25.25 2.89 -24.52
N VAL A 21 24.92 1.59 -24.50
CA VAL A 21 25.49 0.58 -25.41
C VAL A 21 25.16 0.88 -26.87
N ARG A 22 23.97 1.42 -27.15
CA ARG A 22 23.55 1.85 -28.50
C ARG A 22 24.21 3.14 -28.99
N GLY A 23 24.96 3.85 -28.14
CA GLY A 23 25.55 5.15 -28.48
C GLY A 23 24.53 6.30 -28.61
N GLU A 24 23.24 6.04 -28.35
CA GLU A 24 22.17 7.03 -28.42
C GLU A 24 22.07 7.86 -27.13
N ALA A 25 22.79 7.50 -26.07
CA ALA A 25 22.79 8.22 -24.79
C ALA A 25 23.16 9.71 -24.93
N LEU A 26 24.10 10.07 -25.82
CA LEU A 26 24.47 11.46 -26.07
C LEU A 26 23.38 12.24 -26.83
N SER A 27 22.60 11.56 -27.66
CA SER A 27 21.44 12.14 -28.36
C SER A 27 20.26 12.28 -27.40
N ALA A 28 20.03 11.28 -26.54
CA ALA A 28 18.99 11.29 -25.52
C ALA A 28 19.25 12.33 -24.42
N PHE A 29 20.52 12.51 -24.00
CA PHE A 29 20.96 13.59 -23.10
C PHE A 29 21.40 14.86 -23.83
N SER A 30 21.02 15.02 -25.10
CA SER A 30 21.25 16.28 -25.82
C SER A 30 20.67 17.45 -25.04
N ARG A 31 21.35 18.61 -25.11
CA ARG A 31 20.88 19.85 -24.49
C ARG A 31 19.43 20.18 -24.87
N ALA A 32 18.99 19.79 -26.07
CA ALA A 32 17.62 19.96 -26.52
C ALA A 32 16.63 19.14 -25.69
N SER A 33 16.88 17.83 -25.52
CA SER A 33 16.03 16.91 -24.75
C SER A 33 15.96 17.31 -23.27
N VAL A 34 17.11 17.69 -22.68
CA VAL A 34 17.16 18.16 -21.30
C VAL A 34 16.44 19.51 -21.13
N ALA A 35 16.55 20.43 -22.10
CA ALA A 35 15.80 21.69 -22.09
C ALA A 35 14.28 21.47 -22.22
N THR A 36 13.85 20.42 -22.91
CA THR A 36 12.44 20.01 -22.94
C THR A 36 11.98 19.48 -21.58
N LEU A 37 12.81 18.73 -20.84
CA LEU A 37 12.46 18.27 -19.49
C LEU A 37 12.38 19.42 -18.48
N ILE A 38 13.22 20.44 -18.63
CA ILE A 38 13.25 21.61 -17.75
C ILE A 38 12.15 22.63 -18.11
N ASN A 39 11.33 22.37 -19.15
CA ASN A 39 10.21 23.26 -19.44
C ASN A 39 9.27 23.33 -18.22
N PRO A 40 8.88 24.55 -17.80
CA PRO A 40 8.03 24.73 -16.61
C PRO A 40 6.70 23.98 -16.75
N LEU A 41 6.21 23.81 -17.97
CA LEU A 41 5.01 23.06 -18.29
C LEU A 41 5.18 21.56 -18.01
N VAL A 42 6.32 20.95 -18.38
CA VAL A 42 6.63 19.54 -18.14
C VAL A 42 6.83 19.27 -16.65
N ILE A 43 7.56 20.16 -15.96
CA ILE A 43 7.73 20.08 -14.51
C ILE A 43 6.38 20.16 -13.79
N ALA A 44 5.47 21.06 -14.23
CA ALA A 44 4.13 21.15 -13.67
C ALA A 44 3.35 19.83 -13.82
N ILE A 45 3.47 19.12 -14.95
CA ILE A 45 2.84 17.80 -15.13
C ILE A 45 3.41 16.80 -14.12
N ILE A 46 4.75 16.73 -14.01
CA ILE A 46 5.44 15.79 -13.11
C ILE A 46 5.04 16.03 -11.66
N VAL A 47 5.03 17.30 -11.21
CA VAL A 47 4.69 17.66 -9.84
C VAL A 47 3.22 17.37 -9.53
N ASN A 48 2.29 17.71 -10.43
CA ASN A 48 0.87 17.40 -10.23
C ASN A 48 0.64 15.87 -10.16
N GLY A 49 1.26 15.11 -11.07
CA GLY A 49 1.19 13.65 -11.05
C GLY A 49 1.75 13.05 -9.76
N ALA A 50 2.87 13.59 -9.27
CA ALA A 50 3.48 13.15 -8.01
C ALA A 50 2.59 13.44 -6.79
N ILE A 51 2.04 14.66 -6.68
CA ILE A 51 1.15 15.04 -5.57
C ILE A 51 -0.09 14.14 -5.55
N CYS A 52 -0.74 13.95 -6.68
CA CYS A 52 -1.94 13.11 -6.78
C CYS A 52 -1.64 11.65 -6.42
N GLY A 53 -0.54 11.09 -6.95
CA GLY A 53 -0.11 9.73 -6.62
C GLY A 53 0.24 9.53 -5.13
N ILE A 54 0.82 10.55 -4.48
CA ILE A 54 1.08 10.53 -3.03
C ILE A 54 -0.23 10.56 -2.25
N VAL A 55 -1.14 11.48 -2.59
CA VAL A 55 -2.46 11.59 -1.95
C VAL A 55 -3.21 10.26 -2.05
N THR A 56 -3.23 9.66 -3.23
CA THR A 56 -3.84 8.35 -3.46
C THR A 56 -3.15 7.25 -2.66
N SER A 57 -1.81 7.23 -2.60
CA SER A 57 -1.07 6.26 -1.79
C SER A 57 -1.43 6.35 -0.29
N VAL A 58 -1.67 7.56 0.23
CA VAL A 58 -2.14 7.78 1.60
C VAL A 58 -3.57 7.29 1.78
N PHE A 59 -4.46 7.57 0.83
CA PHE A 59 -5.82 7.00 0.85
C PHE A 59 -5.77 5.48 0.86
N LEU A 60 -4.94 4.85 0.02
CA LEU A 60 -4.84 3.39 -0.05
C LEU A 60 -4.37 2.70 1.24
N LYS A 61 -3.70 3.43 2.15
CA LYS A 61 -3.24 2.88 3.43
C LYS A 61 -4.40 2.60 4.40
N SER A 62 -5.51 3.32 4.26
CA SER A 62 -6.64 3.28 5.18
C SER A 62 -7.88 2.56 4.63
N LEU A 63 -7.78 1.95 3.44
CA LEU A 63 -8.93 1.47 2.67
C LEU A 63 -8.87 -0.03 2.36
N ASN A 64 -10.04 -0.68 2.34
CA ASN A 64 -10.21 -2.07 1.91
C ASN A 64 -9.91 -2.26 0.41
N SER A 65 -9.66 -3.50 -0.03
CA SER A 65 -9.25 -3.81 -1.42
C SER A 65 -10.20 -3.28 -2.51
N ILE A 66 -11.48 -3.11 -2.20
CA ILE A 66 -12.50 -2.55 -3.13
C ILE A 66 -12.36 -1.03 -3.24
N LEU A 67 -12.19 -0.37 -2.10
CA LEU A 67 -12.07 1.07 -2.00
C LEU A 67 -10.70 1.56 -2.51
N LYS A 68 -9.71 0.66 -2.56
CA LYS A 68 -8.44 0.84 -3.27
C LYS A 68 -8.60 0.97 -4.78
N THR A 69 -9.43 0.12 -5.40
CA THR A 69 -9.70 0.21 -6.84
C THR A 69 -10.44 1.51 -7.18
N PHE A 70 -11.39 1.92 -6.33
CA PHE A 70 -12.08 3.20 -6.50
C PHE A 70 -11.15 4.40 -6.32
N ALA A 71 -10.26 4.38 -5.34
CA ALA A 71 -9.29 5.46 -5.14
C ALA A 71 -8.35 5.63 -6.35
N SER A 72 -7.90 4.52 -6.96
CA SER A 72 -7.08 4.58 -8.18
C SER A 72 -7.85 5.11 -9.40
N ALA A 73 -9.14 4.77 -9.53
CA ALA A 73 -9.97 5.30 -10.62
C ALA A 73 -10.30 6.78 -10.41
N LEU A 74 -10.56 7.18 -9.16
CA LEU A 74 -10.79 8.57 -8.78
C LEU A 74 -9.54 9.42 -9.05
N ASP A 75 -8.36 8.94 -8.68
CA ASP A 75 -7.06 9.58 -8.96
C ASP A 75 -6.92 9.95 -10.44
N LEU A 76 -7.16 8.98 -11.32
CA LEU A 76 -7.09 9.20 -12.77
C LEU A 76 -8.12 10.22 -13.25
N SER A 77 -9.34 10.18 -12.71
CA SER A 77 -10.40 11.14 -13.05
C SER A 77 -10.09 12.57 -12.58
N VAL A 78 -9.51 12.73 -11.39
CA VAL A 78 -9.07 14.03 -10.85
C VAL A 78 -7.90 14.56 -11.66
N MET A 79 -6.96 13.70 -12.05
CA MET A 79 -5.81 14.11 -12.86
C MET A 79 -6.25 14.59 -14.25
N ALA A 80 -7.24 13.95 -14.87
CA ALA A 80 -7.82 14.42 -16.13
C ALA A 80 -8.41 15.83 -16.01
N VAL A 81 -9.14 16.11 -14.91
CA VAL A 81 -9.71 17.44 -14.65
C VAL A 81 -8.62 18.48 -14.36
N LEU A 82 -7.60 18.13 -13.57
CA LEU A 82 -6.46 19.02 -13.29
C LEU A 82 -5.70 19.39 -14.57
N CYS A 83 -5.49 18.41 -15.46
CA CYS A 83 -4.84 18.65 -16.74
C CYS A 83 -5.65 19.59 -17.65
N TRP A 84 -6.99 19.51 -17.62
CA TRP A 84 -7.84 20.45 -18.34
C TRP A 84 -7.72 21.87 -17.80
N ILE A 85 -7.69 22.04 -16.47
CA ILE A 85 -7.56 23.35 -15.84
C ILE A 85 -6.18 23.97 -16.11
N ILE A 86 -5.10 23.19 -16.00
CA ILE A 86 -3.72 23.69 -16.06
C ILE A 86 -3.22 23.85 -17.50
N PHE A 87 -3.53 22.90 -18.39
CA PHE A 87 -2.97 22.87 -19.74
C PHE A 87 -3.99 23.24 -20.82
N LYS A 88 -5.27 23.42 -20.47
CA LYS A 88 -6.38 23.68 -21.40
C LYS A 88 -6.42 22.70 -22.58
N ILE A 89 -5.97 21.47 -22.34
CA ILE A 89 -6.01 20.40 -23.34
C ILE A 89 -7.49 20.04 -23.55
N PRO A 90 -7.98 19.98 -24.79
CA PRO A 90 -9.37 19.64 -25.07
C PRO A 90 -9.69 18.25 -24.51
N ILE A 91 -10.64 18.20 -23.59
CA ILE A 91 -11.18 16.94 -23.06
C ILE A 91 -12.19 16.39 -24.08
N ASP A 92 -11.99 15.14 -24.48
CA ASP A 92 -12.94 14.40 -25.31
C ASP A 92 -14.21 14.03 -24.51
N MET A 93 -15.34 13.91 -25.21
CA MET A 93 -16.61 13.42 -24.67
C MET A 93 -16.45 12.06 -23.97
N TYR A 94 -15.55 11.20 -24.46
CA TYR A 94 -15.26 9.92 -23.81
C TYR A 94 -14.69 10.08 -22.40
N THR A 95 -13.82 11.06 -22.18
CA THR A 95 -13.22 11.34 -20.87
C THR A 95 -14.27 11.89 -19.90
N VAL A 96 -15.18 12.74 -20.38
CA VAL A 96 -16.31 13.24 -19.57
C VAL A 96 -17.23 12.09 -19.16
N ALA A 97 -17.57 11.19 -20.09
CA ALA A 97 -18.37 10.01 -19.80
C ALA A 97 -17.69 9.08 -18.79
N ALA A 98 -16.37 8.86 -18.92
CA ALA A 98 -15.60 8.06 -17.97
C ALA A 98 -15.62 8.66 -16.55
N ILE A 99 -15.41 9.98 -16.42
CA ILE A 99 -15.48 10.68 -15.12
C ILE A 99 -16.88 10.53 -14.50
N ALA A 100 -17.94 10.66 -15.31
CA ALA A 100 -19.31 10.49 -14.84
C ALA A 100 -19.58 9.06 -14.32
N ILE A 101 -19.15 8.03 -15.07
CA ILE A 101 -19.30 6.63 -14.66
C ILE A 101 -18.56 6.35 -13.35
N VAL A 102 -17.30 6.78 -13.24
CA VAL A 102 -16.50 6.62 -12.02
C VAL A 102 -17.16 7.32 -10.83
N SER A 103 -17.67 8.54 -11.04
CA SER A 103 -18.37 9.30 -10.01
C SER A 103 -19.66 8.62 -9.55
N ILE A 104 -20.47 8.10 -10.48
CA ILE A 104 -21.70 7.35 -10.18
C ILE A 104 -21.37 6.05 -9.43
N ALA A 105 -20.32 5.34 -9.83
CA ALA A 105 -19.91 4.11 -9.16
C ALA A 105 -19.49 4.35 -7.71
N ILE A 106 -18.73 5.43 -7.45
CA ILE A 106 -18.32 5.83 -6.10
C ILE A 106 -19.55 6.26 -5.28
N TYR A 107 -20.46 7.02 -5.88
CA TYR A 107 -21.70 7.44 -5.22
C TYR A 107 -22.55 6.23 -4.82
N CYS A 108 -22.78 5.29 -5.73
CA CYS A 108 -23.53 4.07 -5.47
C CYS A 108 -22.87 3.22 -4.36
N TYR A 109 -21.54 3.07 -4.41
CA TYR A 109 -20.79 2.35 -3.38
C TYR A 109 -20.88 3.02 -2.01
N SER A 110 -20.91 4.36 -1.96
CA SER A 110 -20.98 5.09 -0.69
C SER A 110 -22.31 4.91 0.06
N GLN A 111 -23.39 4.53 -0.64
CA GLN A 111 -24.71 4.35 -0.02
C GLN A 111 -24.86 3.03 0.75
N GLN A 112 -24.15 1.97 0.34
CA GLN A 112 -24.13 0.69 1.04
C GLN A 112 -22.69 0.16 1.12
N PRO A 113 -21.87 0.72 2.02
CA PRO A 113 -20.49 0.27 2.14
C PRO A 113 -20.46 -1.17 2.63
N VAL A 114 -19.89 -2.07 1.84
CA VAL A 114 -19.63 -3.45 2.27
C VAL A 114 -18.56 -3.45 3.36
N VAL A 115 -19.00 -3.58 4.62
CA VAL A 115 -18.12 -3.65 5.78
C VAL A 115 -17.45 -5.03 5.83
N ASN A 116 -16.44 -5.23 5.00
CA ASN A 116 -15.53 -6.36 5.17
C ASN A 116 -14.47 -5.94 6.20
N LYS A 117 -14.73 -6.20 7.49
CA LYS A 117 -13.67 -6.09 8.50
C LYS A 117 -12.56 -7.07 8.12
N PRO A 118 -11.28 -6.67 8.16
CA PRO A 118 -10.18 -7.62 8.01
C PRO A 118 -10.38 -8.75 9.01
N LYS A 119 -10.45 -10.00 8.53
CA LYS A 119 -10.45 -11.18 9.40
C LYS A 119 -9.11 -11.15 10.12
N GLU A 120 -9.09 -10.96 11.44
CA GLU A 120 -7.91 -11.22 12.26
C GLU A 120 -7.45 -12.64 11.93
N THR A 121 -6.33 -12.75 11.24
CA THR A 121 -5.64 -14.03 11.10
C THR A 121 -5.19 -14.42 12.49
N ALA A 122 -5.87 -15.42 13.04
CA ALA A 122 -5.59 -16.03 14.32
C ALA A 122 -4.13 -16.46 14.44
N HIS A 123 -3.57 -16.15 15.61
CA HIS A 123 -2.58 -16.95 16.35
C HIS A 123 -1.21 -17.23 15.69
N TYR A 124 -0.23 -16.39 15.99
CA TYR A 124 1.15 -16.85 16.16
C TYR A 124 1.37 -16.98 17.68
N HIS A 125 1.24 -18.19 18.22
CA HIS A 125 1.69 -18.49 19.58
C HIS A 125 3.21 -18.54 19.49
N ASP A 126 3.87 -17.48 19.96
CA ASP A 126 5.32 -17.43 20.17
C ASP A 126 5.64 -18.46 21.26
N ASP A 127 6.50 -19.44 20.93
CA ASP A 127 7.02 -20.46 21.85
C ASP A 127 7.89 -19.83 22.96
N LYS A 128 7.29 -19.10 23.91
CA LYS A 128 8.00 -18.47 25.04
C LYS A 128 7.43 -18.68 26.43
N ASP A 129 6.50 -19.63 26.59
CA ASP A 129 5.95 -19.94 27.92
C ASP A 129 6.55 -21.22 28.55
N LEU A 130 7.46 -21.93 27.88
CA LEU A 130 8.05 -23.17 28.43
C LEU A 130 9.14 -22.94 29.49
N GLU A 131 9.72 -21.75 29.61
CA GLU A 131 10.75 -21.47 30.62
C GLU A 131 10.18 -20.93 31.95
N HIS A 132 8.96 -20.39 31.96
CA HIS A 132 8.41 -19.78 33.20
C HIS A 132 7.73 -20.79 34.14
N GLY A 133 7.52 -22.03 33.68
CA GLY A 133 6.92 -23.13 34.45
C GLY A 133 7.88 -23.92 35.34
N LEU A 134 9.20 -23.84 35.10
CA LEU A 134 10.20 -24.58 35.89
C LEU A 134 10.65 -23.83 37.17
N MET A 135 10.42 -22.51 37.24
CA MET A 135 10.83 -21.69 38.40
C MET A 135 9.76 -21.59 39.50
N ASN A 136 8.60 -22.25 39.34
CA ASN A 136 7.50 -22.20 40.33
C ASN A 136 7.13 -23.58 40.90
N GLY A 137 7.84 -24.64 40.51
CA GLY A 137 7.60 -26.03 40.94
C GLY A 137 8.36 -26.46 42.20
N GLU A 138 9.43 -25.77 42.58
CA GLU A 138 10.31 -26.22 43.68
C GLU A 138 9.92 -25.65 45.06
N GLN A 139 9.06 -24.63 45.12
CA GLN A 139 8.73 -23.94 46.36
C GLN A 139 7.43 -24.41 47.04
N ARG A 140 6.68 -25.34 46.40
CA ARG A 140 5.40 -25.86 46.92
C ARG A 140 5.51 -27.25 47.57
N SER A 141 6.68 -27.90 47.54
CA SER A 141 6.80 -29.32 47.96
C SER A 141 7.31 -29.57 49.39
N THR A 142 7.59 -28.54 50.20
CA THR A 142 8.14 -28.73 51.56
C THR A 142 7.19 -28.39 52.71
N ALA A 143 5.93 -28.00 52.43
CA ALA A 143 5.00 -27.54 53.47
C ALA A 143 3.82 -28.50 53.78
N THR A 144 3.83 -29.75 53.29
CA THR A 144 2.72 -30.69 53.61
C THR A 144 3.22 -32.13 53.75
N GLY A 145 4.24 -32.30 54.59
CA GLY A 145 4.49 -33.55 55.29
C GLY A 145 4.11 -33.34 56.75
N VAL A 146 3.41 -34.32 57.33
CA VAL A 146 3.00 -34.48 58.74
C VAL A 146 1.51 -34.17 59.02
N ALA A 147 0.83 -35.19 59.56
CA ALA A 147 -0.61 -35.35 59.85
C ALA A 147 -1.43 -35.82 58.64
N GLU A 148 -2.09 -36.97 58.60
CA GLU A 148 -2.53 -37.87 59.67
C GLU A 148 -2.79 -39.28 59.09
N LYS A 149 -2.55 -40.28 59.94
CA LYS A 149 -2.68 -41.71 59.68
C LYS A 149 -4.14 -42.16 59.55
N GLY A 150 -4.37 -43.06 58.60
CA GLY A 150 -4.97 -44.36 58.89
C GLY A 150 -6.49 -44.50 58.80
N THR A 151 -6.88 -45.76 58.59
CA THR A 151 -8.21 -46.34 58.88
C THR A 151 -9.20 -46.24 57.69
N ILE A 152 -9.19 -47.22 56.78
CA ILE A 152 -9.98 -48.49 56.80
C ILE A 152 -11.40 -48.30 56.22
N LEU A 153 -11.61 -49.00 55.08
CA LEU A 153 -12.70 -49.95 54.75
C LEU A 153 -14.16 -49.68 55.21
N ASN A 154 -15.08 -50.20 54.39
CA ASN A 154 -16.54 -50.44 54.60
C ASN A 154 -17.43 -49.26 54.15
N VAL A 155 -18.43 -49.40 53.28
CA VAL A 155 -19.34 -50.52 52.93
C VAL A 155 -19.69 -50.43 51.44
#